data_AF-A0A0G0JVW1-F1
#
_entry.id   AF-A0A0G0JVW1-F1
#
_cell.length_a   1.000
_cell.length_b   1.000
_cell.length_c   1.000
_cell.angle_alpha   90.00
_cell.angle_beta   90.00
_cell.angle_gamma   90.00
#
_symmetry.space_group_name_H-M   'P 1'
#
loop_
_entity.id
_entity.type
_entity.pdbx_description
1 polymer ?
#
loop_
_entity_poly.entity_id
_entity_poly.type
_entity_poly.pdbx_seq_one_letter_code
_entity_poly.pdbx_strand_id
1 'polypeptide(L)' 'MQNLIKQINKKINSIIWSLVSTGIVLLMLAVLIVWTDFILRLVFGMFVLVLAYAFLYGAYKVWAIKRDIENHFKF' A
#
# COMPACT_ATOMS: atom_id res chain seq x y z
N MET A 1 0.40 29.21 -4.38
CA MET A 1 0.69 28.05 -3.50
C MET A 1 -0.39 26.96 -3.54
N GLN A 2 -1.69 27.27 -3.68
CA GLN A 2 -2.78 26.27 -3.71
C GLN A 2 -2.71 25.22 -4.84
N ASN A 3 -2.21 25.57 -6.04
CA ASN A 3 -2.08 24.61 -7.16
C ASN A 3 -1.00 23.55 -6.94
N LEU A 4 0.07 23.87 -6.22
CA LEU A 4 1.14 22.91 -5.92
C LEU A 4 0.65 21.87 -4.90
N ILE A 5 -0.09 22.31 -3.88
CA ILE A 5 -0.69 21.41 -2.87
C ILE A 5 -1.70 20.46 -3.53
N LYS A 6 -2.54 20.95 -4.46
CA LYS A 6 -3.45 20.10 -5.24
C LYS A 6 -2.74 19.07 -6.10
N GLN A 7 -1.63 19.45 -6.77
CA GLN A 7 -0.84 18.50 -7.56
C GLN A 7 -0.17 17.44 -6.68
N ILE A 8 0.37 17.83 -5.52
CA ILE A 8 0.98 16.92 -4.54
C ILE A 8 -0.08 15.95 -4.00
N ASN A 9 -1.26 16.45 -3.63
CA ASN A 9 -2.37 15.62 -3.17
C ASN A 9 -2.82 14.60 -4.23
N LYS A 10 -2.85 14.98 -5.51
CA LYS A 10 -3.21 14.08 -6.62
C LYS A 10 -2.14 13.00 -6.83
N LYS A 11 -0.86 13.36 -6.77
CA LYS A 11 0.25 12.39 -6.85
C LYS A 11 0.27 11.43 -5.68
N ILE A 12 0.11 11.93 -4.45
CA ILE A 12 0.05 11.08 -3.24
C ILE A 12 -1.14 10.13 -3.33
N ASN A 13 -2.31 10.60 -3.77
CA ASN A 13 -3.47 9.73 -3.93
C ASN A 13 -3.22 8.62 -4.97
N SER A 14 -2.56 8.95 -6.09
CA SER A 14 -2.16 7.96 -7.10
C SER A 14 -1.14 6.95 -6.55
N ILE A 15 -0.19 7.40 -5.71
CA ILE A 15 0.79 6.53 -5.05
C ILE A 15 0.08 5.58 -4.09
N ILE A 16 -0.83 6.08 -3.25
CA ILE A 16 -1.65 5.26 -2.34
C ILE A 16 -2.43 4.22 -3.14
N TRP A 17 -3.09 4.62 -4.23
CA TRP A 17 -3.85 3.69 -5.06
C TRP A 17 -2.95 2.62 -5.71
N SER A 18 -1.74 3.00 -6.13
CA SER A 18 -0.75 2.07 -6.67
C SER A 18 -0.23 1.09 -5.61
N LEU A 19 0.02 1.53 -4.37
CA LEU A 19 0.41 0.63 -3.29
C LEU A 19 -0.73 -0.33 -2.93
N VAL A 20 -1.96 0.15 -2.90
CA VAL A 20 -3.15 -0.68 -2.62
C VAL A 20 -3.37 -1.71 -3.72
N SER A 21 -3.29 -1.32 -5.00
CA SER A 21 -3.42 -2.27 -6.10
C SER A 21 -2.32 -3.33 -6.09
N THR A 22 -1.08 -2.93 -5.82
CA THR A 22 0.07 -3.85 -5.71
C THR A 22 -0.09 -4.80 -4.53
N GLY A 23 -0.57 -4.31 -3.38
CA GLY A 23 -0.88 -5.14 -2.21
C GLY A 23 -1.97 -6.18 -2.48
N ILE A 24 -3.01 -5.82 -3.24
CA ILE A 24 -4.08 -6.76 -3.66
C ILE A 24 -3.52 -7.83 -4.59
N VAL A 25 -2.67 -7.47 -5.55
CA VAL A 25 -2.04 -8.45 -6.45
C VAL A 25 -1.13 -9.40 -5.67
N LEU A 26 -0.34 -8.88 -4.71
CA LEU A 26 0.47 -9.71 -3.82
C LEU A 26 -0.38 -10.65 -2.96
N LEU A 27 -1.54 -10.21 -2.48
CA LEU A 27 -2.49 -11.07 -1.76
C LEU A 27 -3.03 -12.19 -2.65
N MET A 28 -3.43 -11.89 -3.88
CA MET A 28 -3.88 -12.91 -4.84
C MET A 28 -2.76 -13.93 -5.11
N LEU A 29 -1.52 -13.47 -5.30
CA LEU A 29 -0.36 -14.35 -5.48
C LEU A 29 -0.13 -15.24 -4.25
N ALA A 30 -0.22 -14.70 -3.03
CA ALA A 30 -0.08 -15.49 -1.81
C ALA A 30 -1.11 -16.63 -1.72
N VAL A 31 -2.38 -16.35 -2.09
CA VAL A 31 -3.45 -17.37 -2.11
C VAL A 31 -3.17 -18.45 -3.17
N LEU A 32 -2.74 -18.07 -4.37
CA LEU A 32 -2.35 -19.03 -5.41
C LEU A 32 -1.15 -19.90 -4.99
N ILE A 33 -0.20 -19.30 -4.26
CA ILE A 33 0.99 -19.99 -3.78
C ILE A 33 0.63 -21.04 -2.72
N VAL A 34 -0.33 -20.77 -1.83
CA VAL A 34 -0.74 -21.70 -0.76
C VAL A 34 -1.39 -22.98 -1.29
N TRP A 35 -2.03 -22.96 -2.46
CA TRP A 35 -2.82 -24.07 -2.99
C TRP A 35 -2.03 -25.25 -3.60
N THR A 36 -0.72 -25.34 -3.39
CA THR A 36 0.10 -26.41 -3.99
C THR A 36 1.03 -27.02 -2.95
N ASP A 37 0.88 -28.33 -2.73
CA ASP A 37 1.86 -29.37 -2.38
C ASP A 37 2.90 -29.10 -1.26
N PHE A 38 3.69 -28.05 -1.39
CA PHE A 38 5.04 -27.99 -0.82
C PHE A 38 5.14 -27.06 0.40
N ILE A 39 5.72 -27.54 1.51
CA ILE A 39 5.99 -26.76 2.75
C ILE A 39 6.73 -25.44 2.48
N LEU A 40 7.63 -25.38 1.49
CA LEU A 40 8.29 -24.13 1.07
C LEU A 40 7.30 -23.04 0.63
N ARG A 41 6.15 -23.40 0.05
CA ARG A 41 5.12 -22.44 -0.39
C ARG A 41 4.39 -21.78 0.77
N LEU A 42 4.26 -22.44 1.92
CA LEU A 42 3.66 -21.82 3.10
C LEU A 42 4.54 -20.65 3.61
N VAL A 43 5.85 -20.89 3.67
CA VAL A 43 6.85 -19.88 4.07
C VAL A 43 6.88 -18.72 3.08
N PHE A 44 6.89 -19.01 1.77
CA PHE A 44 6.84 -17.98 0.74
C PHE A 44 5.51 -17.22 0.71
N GLY A 45 4.38 -17.90 0.89
CA GLY A 45 3.06 -17.27 0.98
C GLY A 45 2.96 -16.32 2.17
N MET A 46 3.48 -16.72 3.34
CA MET A 46 3.60 -15.84 4.50
C MET A 46 4.52 -14.64 4.23
N PHE A 47 5.66 -14.86 3.58
CA PHE A 47 6.57 -13.77 3.23
C PHE A 47 5.92 -12.73 2.30
N VAL A 48 5.18 -13.20 1.29
CA VAL A 48 4.42 -12.36 0.36
C VAL A 48 3.27 -11.63 1.08
N LEU A 49 2.60 -12.28 2.05
CA LEU A 49 1.59 -11.67 2.90
C LEU A 49 2.17 -10.54 3.77
N VAL A 50 3.34 -10.75 4.39
CA VAL A 50 4.03 -9.73 5.18
C VAL A 50 4.42 -8.54 4.30
N LEU A 51 4.90 -8.79 3.08
CA LEU A 51 5.17 -7.74 2.10
C LEU A 51 3.91 -6.98 1.72
N ALA A 52 2.82 -7.67 1.38
CA ALA A 52 1.54 -7.04 1.07
C ALA A 52 1.06 -6.16 2.23
N TYR A 53 1.18 -6.64 3.47
CA TYR A 53 0.83 -5.88 4.67
C TYR A 53 1.73 -4.66 4.85
N ALA A 54 3.04 -4.77 4.58
CA ALA A 54 3.96 -3.65 4.63
C ALA A 54 3.62 -2.58 3.57
N PHE A 55 3.23 -2.98 2.36
CA PHE A 55 2.76 -2.05 1.32
C PHE A 55 1.44 -1.37 1.72
N LEU A 56 0.47 -2.10 2.26
CA LEU A 56 -0.79 -1.52 2.74
C LEU A 56 -0.57 -0.57 3.93
N TYR A 57 0.29 -0.95 4.88
CA TYR A 57 0.65 -0.11 6.01
C TYR A 57 1.42 1.13 5.56
N GLY A 58 2.32 1.00 4.60
CA GLY A 58 3.02 2.11 3.96
C GLY A 58 2.05 3.09 3.31
N ALA A 59 1.06 2.59 2.56
CA ALA A 59 0.01 3.41 1.96
C ALA A 59 -0.81 4.14 3.01
N TYR A 60 -1.19 3.45 4.11
CA TYR A 60 -1.91 4.04 5.23
C TYR A 60 -1.09 5.14 5.91
N LYS A 61 0.19 4.90 6.16
CA LYS A 61 1.09 5.87 6.79
C LYS A 61 1.31 7.11 5.91
N VAL A 62 1.46 6.92 4.61
CA VAL A 62 1.53 8.01 3.62
C VAL A 62 0.22 8.81 3.59
N TRP A 63 -0.92 8.14 3.67
CA TRP A 63 -2.23 8.81 3.78
C TRP A 63 -2.37 9.60 5.10
N ALA A 64 -1.90 9.03 6.22
CA ALA A 64 -1.92 9.70 7.51
C ALA A 64 -1.05 10.96 7.51
N ILE A 65 0.17 10.89 6.95
CA ILE A 65 1.06 12.06 6.79
C ILE A 65 0.40 13.12 5.90
N LYS A 66 -0.20 12.72 4.79
CA LYS A 66 -0.96 13.63 3.92
C LYS A 66 -2.07 14.34 4.70
N ARG A 67 -2.86 13.60 5.48
CA ARG A 67 -3.97 14.13 6.28
C ARG A 67 -3.47 15.05 7.40
N ASP A 68 -2.33 14.73 8.01
CA ASP A 68 -1.72 15.54 9.05
C ASP A 68 -1.22 16.87 8.49
N ILE A 69 -0.54 16.84 7.33
CA ILE A 69 -0.11 18.05 6.61
C ILE A 69 -1.30 18.93 6.23
N GLU A 70 -2.39 18.33 5.73
CA GLU A 70 -3.62 19.05 5.36
C GLU A 70 -4.29 19.70 6.58
N ASN A 71 -4.29 19.03 7.73
CA ASN A 71 -4.78 19.58 9.00
C ASN A 71 -3.86 20.66 9.61
N HIS A 72 -2.54 20.50 9.50
CA HIS A 72 -1.56 21.44 10.06
C HIS A 72 -1.47 22.73 9.24
N PHE A 73 -1.65 22.65 7.92
CA PHE A 73 -1.59 23.80 7.02
C PHE A 73 -2.92 24.56 6.86
N LYS A 74 -3.93 24.28 7.71
CA LYS A 74 -5.25 24.96 7.79
C LYS A 74 -5.50 25.99 6.66
N PHE A 75 -6.03 25.48 5.55
CA PHE A 75 -7.03 26.20 4.76
C PHE A 75 -8.38 25.58 5.07
#